data_AF-X1QG35-F1
#
_entry.id   AF-X1QG35-F1
#
_cell.length_a   1.000
_cell.length_b   1.000
_cell.length_c   1.000
_cell.angle_alpha   90.00
_cell.angle_beta   90.00
_cell.angle_gamma   90.00
#
_symmetry.space_group_name_H-M   'P 1'
#
loop_
_entity.id
_entity.type
_entity.pdbx_description
1 polymer ?
#
loop_
_entity_poly.entity_id
_entity_poly.type
_entity_poly.pdbx_seq_one_letter_code
_entity_poly.pdbx_strand_id
1 'polypeptide(L)' 'LKGKFSLNPLAADSNTFYPHKCLSHGCAEWAVVSCEKFVTDFFTRMKIASVYGDLKSKLTIQ' A
#
# COMPACT_ATOMS: atom_id res chain seq x y z
N LEU A 1 -1.63 8.92 -22.13
CA LEU A 1 -1.44 8.22 -20.83
C LEU A 1 -1.99 9.01 -19.63
N LYS A 2 -2.06 10.35 -19.66
CA LYS A 2 -2.74 11.14 -18.62
C LYS A 2 -4.18 10.66 -18.38
N GLY A 3 -4.52 10.37 -17.12
CA GLY A 3 -5.87 9.99 -16.69
C GLY A 3 -6.27 8.52 -16.94
N LYS A 4 -5.38 7.68 -17.49
CA LYS A 4 -5.70 6.25 -17.72
C LYS A 4 -5.27 5.31 -16.60
N PHE A 5 -4.32 5.72 -15.76
CA PHE A 5 -3.75 4.89 -14.70
C PHE A 5 -3.56 5.72 -13.43
N SER A 6 -3.93 5.15 -12.28
CA SER A 6 -3.63 5.70 -10.96
C SER A 6 -2.12 5.65 -10.71
N LEU A 7 -1.56 6.75 -10.20
CA LEU A 7 -0.14 6.84 -9.92
C LEU A 7 0.14 6.12 -8.58
N ASN A 8 1.18 5.30 -8.55
CA ASN A 8 1.66 4.66 -7.35
C ASN A 8 2.46 5.67 -6.51
N PRO A 9 1.96 6.09 -5.33
CA PRO A 9 2.68 7.03 -4.46
C PRO A 9 3.93 6.39 -3.81
N LEU A 10 4.06 5.06 -3.86
CA LEU A 10 5.23 4.33 -3.36
C LEU A 10 6.35 4.21 -4.41
N ALA A 11 6.08 4.61 -5.66
CA ALA A 11 7.09 4.60 -6.71
C ALA A 11 7.85 5.93 -6.74
N ALA A 12 9.17 5.85 -6.94
CA ALA A 12 10.01 7.03 -7.14
C ALA A 12 9.54 7.89 -8.32
N ASP A 13 9.92 9.17 -8.33
CA ASP A 13 9.60 10.06 -9.43
C ASP A 13 10.03 9.47 -10.77
N SER A 14 9.12 9.50 -11.74
CA SER A 14 9.29 8.82 -13.03
C SER A 14 10.52 9.36 -13.75
N ASN A 15 11.38 8.45 -14.22
CA ASN A 15 12.42 8.76 -15.19
C ASN A 15 11.76 9.22 -16.50
N THR A 16 12.38 10.16 -17.22
CA THR A 16 11.95 10.72 -18.52
C THR A 16 11.50 9.66 -19.53
N PHE A 17 12.06 8.44 -19.42
CA PHE A 17 11.79 7.34 -20.36
C PHE A 17 10.92 6.21 -19.80
N TYR A 18 10.57 6.22 -18.51
CA TYR A 18 9.85 5.08 -17.91
C TYR A 18 8.78 5.51 -16.89
N PRO A 19 7.50 5.14 -17.10
CA PRO A 19 6.40 5.56 -16.24
C PRO A 19 6.32 4.67 -15.00
N HIS A 20 7.34 4.72 -14.14
CA HIS A 20 7.41 3.94 -12.89
C HIS A 20 6.16 4.12 -12.02
N LYS A 21 5.58 5.33 -12.00
CA LYS A 21 4.36 5.63 -11.24
C LYS A 21 3.11 4.93 -11.77
N CYS A 22 3.02 4.61 -13.05
CA CYS A 22 1.84 3.91 -13.59
C CYS A 22 1.93 2.39 -13.35
N LEU A 23 3.12 1.89 -13.01
CA LEU A 23 3.34 0.48 -12.77
C LEU A 23 3.12 0.16 -11.29
N SER A 24 2.51 -0.99 -11.06
CA SER A 24 2.37 -1.59 -9.73
C SER A 24 1.48 -0.85 -8.73
N HIS A 25 0.72 0.21 -9.09
CA HIS A 25 -0.23 0.85 -8.17
C HIS A 25 -1.24 -0.17 -7.61
N GLY A 26 -1.89 -0.96 -8.48
CA GLY A 26 -2.83 -1.99 -8.03
C GLY A 26 -2.18 -3.10 -7.21
N CYS A 27 -0.94 -3.49 -7.52
CA CYS A 27 -0.20 -4.48 -6.72
C CYS A 27 0.20 -3.93 -5.35
N ALA A 28 0.61 -2.65 -5.29
CA ALA A 28 0.92 -1.96 -4.05
C ALA A 28 -0.32 -1.79 -3.16
N GLU A 29 -1.44 -1.37 -3.75
CA GLU A 29 -2.74 -1.26 -3.08
C GLU A 29 -3.17 -2.63 -2.52
N TRP A 30 -3.17 -3.66 -3.37
CA TRP A 30 -3.52 -5.01 -2.95
C TRP A 30 -2.62 -5.52 -1.82
N ALA A 31 -1.31 -5.28 -1.89
CA ALA A 31 -0.36 -5.72 -0.87
C ALA A 31 -0.65 -5.04 0.47
N VAL A 32 -0.81 -3.71 0.49
CA VAL A 32 -1.11 -2.95 1.72
C VAL A 32 -2.41 -3.43 2.36
N VAL A 33 -3.49 -3.52 1.57
CA VAL A 33 -4.81 -3.95 2.07
C VAL A 33 -4.76 -5.38 2.60
N SER A 34 -4.04 -6.27 1.92
CA SER A 34 -3.92 -7.69 2.32
C SER A 34 -3.10 -7.84 3.60
N CYS A 35 -1.98 -7.12 3.71
CA CYS A 35 -1.18 -7.09 4.93
C CYS A 35 -1.96 -6.53 6.12
N GLU A 36 -2.69 -5.42 5.93
CA GLU A 36 -3.51 -4.82 7.00
C GLU A 36 -4.58 -5.80 7.51
N LYS A 37 -5.29 -6.46 6.59
CA LYS A 37 -6.29 -7.48 6.92
C LYS A 37 -5.67 -8.66 7.68
N PHE A 38 -4.55 -9.18 7.18
CA PHE A 38 -3.85 -10.30 7.81
C PHE A 38 -3.39 -9.95 9.22
N VAL A 39 -2.74 -8.80 9.41
CA VAL A 39 -2.27 -8.35 10.72
C VAL A 39 -3.44 -8.19 11.67
N THR A 40 -4.50 -7.51 11.25
CA THR A 40 -5.70 -7.33 12.08
C THR A 40 -6.30 -8.67 12.51
N ASP A 41 -6.49 -9.60 11.58
CA ASP A 41 -7.04 -10.93 11.86
C ASP A 41 -6.12 -11.75 12.78
N PHE A 42 -4.80 -11.73 12.54
CA PHE A 42 -3.80 -12.42 13.36
C PHE A 42 -3.84 -11.94 14.82
N PHE A 43 -3.71 -10.63 15.06
CA PHE A 43 -3.70 -10.08 16.42
C PHE A 43 -5.05 -10.31 17.13
N THR A 44 -6.16 -10.24 16.39
CA THR A 44 -7.50 -10.53 16.92
C THR A 44 -7.62 -11.99 17.38
N ARG A 45 -7.19 -12.95 16.56
CA ARG A 45 -7.26 -14.39 16.89
C ARG A 45 -6.32 -14.78 18.03
N MET A 46 -5.13 -14.21 18.04
CA MET A 46 -4.11 -14.49 19.04
C MET A 46 -4.39 -13.80 20.39
N LYS A 47 -5.38 -12.89 20.47
CA LYS A 47 -5.74 -12.11 21.67
C LYS A 47 -4.55 -11.38 22.29
N ILE A 48 -3.63 -10.91 21.45
CA ILE A 48 -2.45 -10.13 21.85
C ILE A 48 -2.64 -8.68 21.42
N ALA A 49 -2.06 -7.76 22.19
CA ALA A 49 -2.14 -6.34 21.88
C ALA A 49 -1.48 -6.05 20.52
N SER A 50 -2.22 -5.36 19.64
CA SER A 50 -1.70 -4.92 18.35
C SER A 50 -0.69 -3.80 18.56
N VAL A 51 0.56 -4.04 18.16
CA VAL A 51 1.61 -3.01 18.06
C VAL A 51 1.45 -2.21 16.75
N TYR A 52 0.50 -2.59 15.89
CA TYR A 52 0.33 -2.06 14.54
C TYR A 52 -0.53 -0.78 14.47
N GLY A 53 -1.16 -0.37 15.59
CA GLY A 53 -2.03 0.81 15.63
C GLY A 53 -1.37 2.09 15.09
N ASP A 54 -0.11 2.32 15.43
CA ASP A 54 0.62 3.54 15.04
C ASP A 54 1.03 3.55 13.55
N LEU A 55 1.24 2.39 12.95
CA LEU A 55 1.68 2.24 11.56
C LEU A 55 0.53 2.39 10.55
N LYS A 56 -0.71 2.22 11.00
CA LYS A 56 -1.91 2.33 10.17
C LYS A 56 -2.04 3.69 9.49
N SER A 57 -1.61 4.74 10.19
CA SER A 57 -1.59 6.13 9.68
C SER A 57 -0.58 6.37 8.56
N LYS A 58 0.45 5.52 8.44
CA LYS A 58 1.55 5.67 7.47
C LYS A 58 1.41 4.78 6.23
N LEU A 59 0.50 3.81 6.24
CA LEU A 59 0.29 2.88 5.14
C LEU A 59 -0.83 3.27 4.18
N THR A 60 -1.56 4.36 4.43
CA THR A 60 -2.60 4.82 3.50
C THR A 60 -1.95 5.26 2.18
N ILE A 61 -2.15 4.46 1.14
CA ILE A 61 -1.81 4.81 -0.24
C ILE A 61 -2.80 5.90 -0.66
N GLN A 62 -2.36 7.16 -0.67
CA GLN A 62 -3.12 8.32 -1.16
C GLN A 62 -3.12 8.39 -2.69
#